data_AF-A0A2S5DN48-F1
#
_entry.id   AF-A0A2S5DN48-F1
#
_cell.length_a   1.000
_cell.length_b   1.000
_cell.length_c   1.000
_cell.angle_alpha   90.00
_cell.angle_beta   90.00
_cell.angle_gamma   90.00
#
_symmetry.space_group_name_H-M   'P 1'
#
loop_
_entity.id
_entity.type
_entity.pdbx_description
1 polymer ?
#
loop_
_entity_poly.entity_id
_entity_poly.type
_entity_poly.pdbx_seq_one_letter_code
_entity_poly.pdbx_strand_id
1 'polypeptide(L)'
;MLNVAGNAGARQVKGVAAGTDATDAVDLQQLQSVAAQTGAIGSSAVVYDDVSHTSITFGAVGVPVTLTNLADGSVNAGSTDAVNGRQLYAAQQATNANSGAIAALSTSTQAVTSSLSTGAVNSAALFGSFSSSTAATFSLLSTGLSATNESVSSLTSSLVAGTVGLVQQTGGTGSGRIMVGANTGGTALDVAGTSGPRQVEGRCRGHRRHRCGQPAAAAERGRPDGRNRRERS
;
A
#
# COMPACT_ATOMS: atom_id res chain seq x y z
N MET A 1 -44.03 -108.94 1.16
CA MET A 1 -43.24 -108.11 2.10
C MET A 1 -41.77 -108.52 2.01
N LEU A 2 -40.87 -107.56 1.81
CA LEU A 2 -39.43 -107.78 1.99
C LEU A 2 -39.12 -107.71 3.49
N ASN A 3 -38.61 -108.79 4.09
CA ASN A 3 -38.22 -108.83 5.51
C ASN A 3 -36.69 -108.76 5.63
N VAL A 4 -36.18 -107.69 6.24
CA VAL A 4 -34.74 -107.47 6.45
C VAL A 4 -34.29 -107.70 7.90
N ALA A 5 -35.13 -108.29 8.75
CA ALA A 5 -34.85 -108.48 10.17
C ALA A 5 -33.69 -109.45 10.48
N GLY A 6 -32.99 -109.21 11.59
CA GLY A 6 -31.96 -110.07 12.20
C GLY A 6 -30.88 -109.28 12.97
N ASN A 7 -30.34 -109.84 14.05
CA ASN A 7 -29.44 -109.14 14.99
C ASN A 7 -27.97 -109.02 14.53
N ALA A 8 -27.67 -109.40 13.28
CA ALA A 8 -26.30 -109.56 12.76
C ALA A 8 -25.77 -108.31 12.02
N GLY A 9 -25.92 -107.13 12.60
CA GLY A 9 -25.38 -105.87 12.03
C GLY A 9 -26.11 -105.33 10.80
N ALA A 10 -25.51 -104.32 10.15
CA ALA A 10 -26.08 -103.62 8.99
C ALA A 10 -26.15 -104.51 7.74
N ARG A 11 -27.24 -104.41 6.97
CA ARG A 11 -27.50 -105.21 5.77
C ARG A 11 -27.69 -104.33 4.54
N GLN A 12 -27.13 -104.74 3.40
CA GLN A 12 -27.34 -104.06 2.11
C GLN A 12 -28.51 -104.70 1.36
N VAL A 13 -29.32 -103.88 0.69
CA VAL A 13 -30.34 -104.34 -0.28
C VAL A 13 -29.78 -104.08 -1.68
N LYS A 14 -29.63 -105.13 -2.50
CA LYS A 14 -29.07 -105.07 -3.86
C LYS A 14 -30.18 -105.30 -4.90
N GLY A 15 -29.97 -104.80 -6.12
CA GLY A 15 -30.94 -104.92 -7.21
C GLY A 15 -32.13 -103.96 -7.11
N VAL A 16 -32.04 -102.92 -6.27
CA VAL A 16 -33.03 -101.84 -6.21
C VAL A 16 -32.90 -101.03 -7.50
N ALA A 17 -33.97 -100.98 -8.29
CA ALA A 17 -34.07 -100.07 -9.43
C ALA A 17 -34.30 -98.64 -8.92
N ALA A 18 -33.93 -97.64 -9.72
CA ALA A 18 -34.20 -96.24 -9.39
C ALA A 18 -35.70 -96.03 -9.11
N GLY A 19 -36.02 -95.43 -7.96
CA GLY A 19 -37.39 -95.14 -7.58
C GLY A 19 -38.01 -94.07 -8.49
N THR A 20 -39.27 -94.24 -8.85
CA THR A 20 -40.02 -93.31 -9.72
C THR A 20 -41.19 -92.65 -9.00
N ASP A 21 -41.79 -93.33 -8.03
CA ASP A 21 -42.88 -92.81 -7.20
C ASP A 21 -42.34 -92.24 -5.88
N ALA A 22 -43.09 -91.32 -5.26
CA ALA A 22 -42.68 -90.66 -4.02
C ALA A 22 -42.48 -91.62 -2.82
N THR A 23 -43.04 -92.83 -2.90
CA THR A 23 -42.92 -93.87 -1.86
C THR A 23 -41.90 -94.96 -2.22
N ASP A 24 -41.24 -94.86 -3.37
CA ASP A 24 -40.22 -95.82 -3.77
C ASP A 24 -38.94 -95.66 -2.95
N ALA A 25 -38.20 -96.75 -2.79
CA ALA A 25 -36.85 -96.68 -2.27
C ALA A 25 -35.91 -96.05 -3.31
N VAL A 26 -35.05 -95.12 -2.88
CA VAL A 26 -34.01 -94.53 -3.73
C VAL A 26 -32.78 -95.43 -3.78
N ASP A 27 -32.15 -95.54 -4.95
CA ASP A 27 -30.88 -96.23 -5.09
C ASP A 27 -29.69 -95.30 -4.80
N LEU A 28 -28.48 -95.86 -4.81
CA LEU A 28 -27.25 -95.09 -4.59
C LEU A 28 -26.97 -94.08 -5.71
N GLN A 29 -27.37 -94.38 -6.95
CA GLN A 29 -27.14 -93.51 -8.10
C GLN A 29 -27.98 -92.23 -8.02
N GLN A 30 -29.24 -92.34 -7.58
CA GLN A 30 -30.11 -91.19 -7.32
C GLN A 30 -29.53 -90.29 -6.22
N LEU A 31 -29.06 -90.88 -5.11
CA LEU A 31 -28.40 -90.13 -4.03
C LEU A 31 -27.09 -89.47 -4.49
N GLN A 32 -26.28 -90.18 -5.27
CA GLN A 32 -25.03 -89.64 -5.82
C GLN A 32 -25.28 -88.49 -6.79
N SER A 33 -26.35 -88.56 -7.59
CA SER A 33 -26.74 -87.47 -8.49
C SER A 33 -27.08 -86.20 -7.70
N VAL A 34 -27.83 -86.35 -6.60
CA VAL A 34 -28.10 -85.25 -5.66
C VAL A 34 -26.80 -84.75 -5.03
N ALA A 35 -25.94 -85.63 -4.53
CA ALA A 35 -24.68 -85.25 -3.90
C ALA A 35 -23.77 -84.47 -4.88
N ALA A 36 -23.69 -84.90 -6.14
CA ALA A 36 -22.95 -84.21 -7.19
C ALA A 36 -23.54 -82.82 -7.48
N GLN A 37 -24.87 -82.70 -7.58
CA GLN A 37 -25.53 -81.42 -7.77
C GLN A 37 -25.29 -80.47 -6.58
N THR A 38 -25.29 -81.00 -5.36
CA THR A 38 -25.02 -80.23 -4.13
C THR A 38 -23.57 -79.74 -4.10
N GLY A 39 -22.62 -80.58 -4.50
CA GLY A 39 -21.20 -80.20 -4.63
C GLY A 39 -20.97 -79.12 -5.68
N ALA A 40 -21.66 -79.19 -6.83
CA ALA A 40 -21.56 -78.18 -7.88
C ALA A 40 -22.09 -76.80 -7.43
N ILE A 41 -23.21 -76.79 -6.69
CA ILE A 41 -23.75 -75.56 -6.08
C ILE A 41 -22.76 -75.00 -5.06
N GLY A 42 -22.23 -75.84 -4.17
CA GLY A 42 -21.25 -75.42 -3.16
C GLY A 42 -19.97 -74.83 -3.77
N SER A 43 -19.50 -75.37 -4.90
CA SER A 43 -18.31 -74.86 -5.60
C SER A 43 -18.53 -73.50 -6.27
N SER A 44 -19.77 -73.09 -6.52
CA SER A 44 -20.11 -71.82 -7.20
C SER A 44 -20.68 -70.77 -6.25
N ALA A 45 -20.91 -71.13 -4.98
CA ALA A 45 -21.49 -70.26 -3.98
C ALA A 45 -20.45 -69.31 -3.36
N VAL A 46 -20.90 -68.13 -2.97
CA VAL A 46 -20.16 -67.27 -2.03
C VAL A 46 -20.48 -67.76 -0.62
N VAL A 47 -19.44 -68.05 0.16
CA VAL A 47 -19.56 -68.60 1.52
C VAL A 47 -18.74 -67.78 2.51
N TYR A 48 -19.11 -67.85 3.79
CA TYR A 48 -18.28 -67.33 4.86
C TYR A 48 -17.01 -68.16 5.02
N ASP A 49 -15.95 -67.51 5.49
CA ASP A 49 -14.66 -68.17 5.67
C ASP A 49 -14.72 -69.23 6.79
N ASP A 50 -15.54 -69.00 7.83
CA ASP A 50 -15.81 -69.95 8.91
C ASP A 50 -17.20 -69.76 9.56
N VAL A 51 -17.48 -70.54 10.61
CA VAL A 51 -18.77 -70.57 11.32
C VAL A 51 -19.08 -69.33 12.16
N SER A 52 -18.12 -68.42 12.36
CA SER A 52 -18.34 -67.16 13.08
C SER A 52 -18.98 -66.08 12.21
N HIS A 53 -19.01 -66.27 10.89
CA HIS A 53 -19.60 -65.36 9.91
C HIS A 53 -19.05 -63.92 9.95
N THR A 54 -17.77 -63.76 10.33
CA THR A 54 -17.14 -62.42 10.40
C THR A 54 -16.52 -61.97 9.08
N SER A 55 -16.24 -62.88 8.14
CA SER A 55 -15.58 -62.55 6.88
C SER A 55 -16.01 -63.44 5.72
N ILE A 56 -15.91 -62.87 4.53
CA ILE A 56 -16.05 -63.53 3.23
C ILE A 56 -14.83 -63.12 2.41
N THR A 57 -14.01 -64.08 2.02
CA THR A 57 -12.89 -63.84 1.11
C THR A 57 -13.33 -64.13 -0.33
N PHE A 58 -13.36 -63.10 -1.18
CA PHE A 58 -13.69 -63.27 -2.59
C PHE A 58 -12.47 -63.69 -3.42
N GLY A 59 -12.65 -64.72 -4.24
CA GLY A 59 -11.62 -65.19 -5.16
C GLY A 59 -10.45 -65.88 -4.45
N ALA A 60 -9.37 -66.12 -5.21
CA ALA A 60 -8.13 -66.61 -4.65
C ALA A 60 -7.25 -65.44 -4.19
N VAL A 61 -6.33 -65.70 -3.24
CA VAL A 61 -5.36 -64.71 -2.80
C VAL A 61 -4.59 -64.12 -4.00
N GLY A 62 -4.62 -62.80 -4.12
CA GLY A 62 -3.98 -62.08 -5.23
C GLY A 62 -4.83 -61.93 -6.49
N VAL A 63 -6.04 -62.50 -6.53
CA VAL A 63 -6.98 -62.39 -7.66
C VAL A 63 -8.30 -61.81 -7.15
N PRO A 64 -8.40 -60.47 -7.01
CA PRO A 64 -9.60 -59.83 -6.48
C PRO A 64 -10.79 -59.98 -7.43
N VAL A 65 -11.99 -60.04 -6.84
CA VAL A 65 -13.27 -60.13 -7.57
C VAL A 65 -13.96 -58.76 -7.58
N THR A 66 -14.47 -58.36 -8.73
CA THR A 66 -15.28 -57.14 -8.85
C THR A 66 -16.70 -57.38 -8.35
N LEU A 67 -17.12 -56.65 -7.33
CA LEU A 67 -18.52 -56.60 -6.88
C LEU A 67 -19.25 -55.45 -7.58
N THR A 68 -20.22 -55.77 -8.43
CA THR A 68 -20.97 -54.78 -9.22
C THR A 68 -22.46 -54.80 -8.89
N ASN A 69 -23.20 -53.83 -9.45
CA ASN A 69 -24.64 -53.66 -9.19
C ASN A 69 -24.98 -53.38 -7.71
N LEU A 70 -24.05 -52.72 -7.00
CA LEU A 70 -24.26 -52.27 -5.63
C LEU A 70 -25.08 -50.98 -5.63
N ALA A 71 -26.22 -50.99 -4.93
CA ALA A 71 -26.99 -49.78 -4.67
C ALA A 71 -26.15 -48.76 -3.87
N ASP A 72 -26.55 -47.50 -3.88
CA ASP A 72 -25.86 -46.49 -3.07
C ASP A 72 -26.05 -46.81 -1.59
N GLY A 73 -24.96 -47.02 -0.87
CA GLY A 73 -25.00 -47.25 0.58
C GLY A 73 -25.36 -45.98 1.33
N SER A 74 -25.99 -46.08 2.49
CA SER A 74 -26.22 -44.90 3.32
C SER A 74 -24.88 -44.33 3.81
N VAL A 75 -24.68 -43.01 3.71
CA VAL A 75 -23.45 -42.36 4.19
C VAL A 75 -23.79 -41.54 5.43
N ASN A 76 -23.70 -42.19 6.59
CA ASN A 76 -23.93 -41.60 7.90
C ASN A 76 -23.07 -42.32 8.96
N ALA A 77 -22.98 -41.77 10.17
CA ALA A 77 -22.06 -42.23 11.22
C ALA A 77 -22.30 -43.69 11.68
N GLY A 78 -23.50 -44.22 11.53
CA GLY A 78 -23.84 -45.59 11.93
C GLY A 78 -23.96 -46.58 10.77
N SER A 79 -23.63 -46.17 9.54
CA SER A 79 -23.84 -47.02 8.37
C SER A 79 -22.83 -48.17 8.31
N THR A 80 -23.34 -49.36 7.98
CA THR A 80 -22.54 -50.55 7.64
C THR A 80 -22.71 -50.93 6.17
N ASP A 81 -23.32 -50.05 5.37
CA ASP A 81 -23.55 -50.30 3.95
C ASP A 81 -22.24 -50.15 3.17
N ALA A 82 -22.03 -51.05 2.21
CA ALA A 82 -20.94 -50.89 1.26
C ALA A 82 -21.21 -49.67 0.36
N VAL A 83 -20.17 -48.86 0.13
CA VAL A 83 -20.23 -47.72 -0.80
C VAL A 83 -19.78 -48.16 -2.18
N ASN A 84 -20.40 -47.59 -3.22
CA ASN A 84 -20.04 -47.89 -4.60
C ASN A 84 -19.19 -46.77 -5.23
N GLY A 85 -18.76 -47.00 -6.48
CA GLY A 85 -17.91 -46.07 -7.21
C GLY A 85 -18.53 -44.69 -7.47
N ARG A 86 -19.85 -44.57 -7.64
CA ARG A 86 -20.47 -43.25 -7.90
C ARG A 86 -20.45 -42.36 -6.66
N GLN A 87 -20.59 -42.94 -5.47
CA GLN A 87 -20.52 -42.19 -4.21
C GLN A 87 -19.09 -41.70 -3.94
N LEU A 88 -18.10 -42.57 -4.13
CA LEU A 88 -16.68 -42.19 -4.02
C LEU A 88 -16.30 -41.13 -5.06
N TYR A 89 -16.79 -41.27 -6.30
CA TYR A 89 -16.57 -40.29 -7.35
C TYR A 89 -17.17 -38.91 -7.00
N ALA A 90 -18.38 -38.86 -6.44
CA ALA A 90 -18.98 -37.60 -6.00
C ALA A 90 -18.12 -36.89 -4.93
N ALA A 91 -17.60 -37.66 -3.96
CA ALA A 91 -16.68 -37.12 -2.94
C ALA A 91 -15.36 -36.62 -3.56
N GLN A 92 -14.81 -37.35 -4.54
CA GLN A 92 -13.61 -36.93 -5.28
C GLN A 92 -13.86 -35.63 -6.05
N GLN A 93 -15.02 -35.47 -6.68
CA GLN A 93 -15.40 -34.25 -7.41
C GLN A 93 -15.51 -33.04 -6.47
N ALA A 94 -16.12 -33.21 -5.29
CA ALA A 94 -16.15 -32.15 -4.28
C ALA A 94 -14.74 -31.76 -3.80
N THR A 95 -13.85 -32.74 -3.62
CA THR A 95 -12.44 -32.50 -3.25
C THR A 95 -11.69 -31.76 -4.34
N ASN A 96 -11.90 -32.13 -5.61
CA ASN A 96 -11.29 -31.45 -6.76
C ASN A 96 -11.79 -30.00 -6.89
N ALA A 97 -13.08 -29.76 -6.66
CA ALA A 97 -13.65 -28.40 -6.66
C ALA A 97 -13.01 -27.54 -5.56
N ASN A 98 -12.84 -28.09 -4.35
CA ASN A 98 -12.15 -27.41 -3.26
C ASN A 98 -10.69 -27.08 -3.61
N SER A 99 -9.96 -28.04 -4.20
CA SER A 99 -8.58 -27.82 -4.67
C SER A 99 -8.50 -26.68 -5.69
N GLY A 100 -9.41 -26.65 -6.66
CA GLY A 100 -9.52 -25.56 -7.65
C GLY A 100 -9.82 -24.20 -7.02
N ALA A 101 -10.76 -24.14 -6.07
CA ALA A 101 -11.09 -22.92 -5.35
C ALA A 101 -9.89 -22.38 -4.54
N ILE A 102 -9.12 -23.27 -3.90
CA ILE A 102 -7.91 -22.90 -3.15
C ILE A 102 -6.84 -22.32 -4.09
N ALA A 103 -6.63 -22.91 -5.27
CA ALA A 103 -5.69 -22.39 -6.27
C ALA A 103 -6.09 -20.98 -6.77
N ALA A 104 -7.38 -20.75 -7.00
CA ALA A 104 -7.90 -19.45 -7.40
C ALA A 104 -7.69 -18.39 -6.29
N LEU A 105 -7.97 -18.74 -5.04
CA LEU A 105 -7.74 -17.87 -3.89
C LEU A 105 -6.27 -17.50 -3.73
N SER A 106 -5.36 -18.47 -3.88
CA SER A 106 -3.91 -18.25 -3.86
C SER A 106 -3.47 -17.25 -4.94
N THR A 107 -3.99 -17.42 -6.15
CA THR A 107 -3.71 -16.52 -7.29
C THR A 107 -4.22 -15.10 -7.02
N SER A 108 -5.46 -14.97 -6.52
CA SER A 108 -6.03 -13.66 -6.16
C SER A 108 -5.20 -12.96 -5.08
N THR A 109 -4.76 -13.71 -4.06
CA THR A 109 -3.93 -13.18 -2.97
C THR A 109 -2.58 -12.67 -3.47
N GLN A 110 -1.93 -13.39 -4.41
CA GLN A 110 -0.69 -12.92 -5.06
C GLN A 110 -0.91 -11.64 -5.88
N ALA A 111 -2.02 -11.54 -6.61
CA ALA A 111 -2.36 -10.34 -7.38
C ALA A 111 -2.57 -9.11 -6.48
N VAL A 112 -3.29 -9.29 -5.37
CA VAL A 112 -3.49 -8.24 -4.36
C VAL A 112 -2.15 -7.81 -3.74
N THR A 113 -1.29 -8.77 -3.39
CA THR A 113 0.03 -8.51 -2.82
C THR A 113 0.91 -7.69 -3.77
N SER A 114 0.90 -8.04 -5.07
CA SER A 114 1.64 -7.31 -6.12
C SER A 114 1.09 -5.90 -6.36
N SER A 115 -0.23 -5.73 -6.29
CA SER A 115 -0.87 -4.43 -6.45
C SER A 115 -0.53 -3.50 -5.28
N LEU A 116 -0.56 -4.03 -4.05
CA LEU A 116 -0.20 -3.31 -2.84
C LEU A 116 1.28 -2.91 -2.83
N SER A 117 2.18 -3.81 -3.22
CA SER A 117 3.62 -3.51 -3.29
C SER A 117 3.92 -2.41 -4.31
N THR A 118 3.29 -2.46 -5.49
CA THR A 118 3.38 -1.41 -6.51
C THR A 118 2.83 -0.08 -5.99
N GLY A 119 1.67 -0.09 -5.33
CA GLY A 119 1.08 1.11 -4.72
C GLY A 119 1.97 1.74 -3.65
N ALA A 120 2.63 0.92 -2.83
CA ALA A 120 3.56 1.40 -1.81
C ALA A 120 4.81 2.06 -2.42
N VAL A 121 5.41 1.45 -3.46
CA VAL A 121 6.56 2.03 -4.18
C VAL A 121 6.20 3.35 -4.84
N ASN A 122 5.03 3.42 -5.50
CA ASN A 122 4.56 4.66 -6.12
C ASN A 122 4.33 5.77 -5.09
N SER A 123 3.71 5.43 -3.94
CA SER A 123 3.49 6.40 -2.86
C SER A 123 4.82 6.93 -2.31
N ALA A 124 5.79 6.04 -2.07
CA ALA A 124 7.14 6.44 -1.63
C ALA A 124 7.83 7.36 -2.65
N ALA A 125 7.71 7.07 -3.94
CA ALA A 125 8.25 7.91 -5.01
C ALA A 125 7.58 9.30 -5.04
N LEU A 126 6.25 9.36 -4.95
CA LEU A 126 5.49 10.61 -4.89
C LEU A 126 5.89 11.46 -3.67
N PHE A 127 6.03 10.85 -2.49
CA PHE A 127 6.52 11.53 -1.29
C PHE A 127 7.94 12.08 -1.50
N GLY A 128 8.82 11.30 -2.12
CA GLY A 128 10.18 11.72 -2.47
C GLY A 128 10.21 12.92 -3.41
N SER A 129 9.40 12.90 -4.48
CA SER A 129 9.27 14.01 -5.42
C SER A 129 8.71 15.26 -4.75
N PHE A 130 7.63 15.14 -3.97
CA PHE A 130 7.02 16.26 -3.26
C PHE A 130 8.01 16.91 -2.27
N SER A 131 8.73 16.10 -1.49
CA SER A 131 9.76 16.58 -0.56
C SER A 131 10.88 17.33 -1.31
N SER A 132 11.33 16.78 -2.43
CA SER A 132 12.39 17.40 -3.25
C SER A 132 11.95 18.72 -3.86
N SER A 133 10.74 18.79 -4.43
CA SER A 133 10.16 20.02 -4.95
C SER A 133 10.00 21.08 -3.86
N THR A 134 9.50 20.68 -2.69
CA THR A 134 9.34 21.59 -1.54
C THR A 134 10.68 22.13 -1.07
N ALA A 135 11.71 21.28 -0.94
CA ALA A 135 13.06 21.69 -0.60
C ALA A 135 13.66 22.66 -1.64
N ALA A 136 13.45 22.38 -2.93
CA ALA A 136 13.89 23.26 -4.01
C ALA A 136 13.19 24.63 -3.93
N THR A 137 11.86 24.66 -3.72
CA THR A 137 11.10 25.91 -3.56
C THR A 137 11.58 26.72 -2.35
N PHE A 138 11.82 26.09 -1.20
CA PHE A 138 12.37 26.79 -0.04
C PHE A 138 13.76 27.37 -0.30
N SER A 139 14.62 26.64 -1.01
CA SER A 139 15.94 27.14 -1.41
C SER A 139 15.84 28.35 -2.33
N LEU A 140 14.92 28.32 -3.32
CA LEU A 140 14.66 29.45 -4.20
C LEU A 140 14.10 30.67 -3.45
N LEU A 141 13.18 30.46 -2.51
CA LEU A 141 12.65 31.55 -1.70
C LEU A 141 13.72 32.17 -0.79
N SER A 142 14.58 31.33 -0.19
CA SER A 142 15.70 31.77 0.66
C SER A 142 16.72 32.61 -0.11
N THR A 143 17.11 32.16 -1.31
CA THR A 143 18.01 32.89 -2.20
C THR A 143 17.38 34.20 -2.69
N GLY A 144 16.11 34.18 -3.09
CA GLY A 144 15.37 35.39 -3.49
C GLY A 144 15.23 36.42 -2.36
N LEU A 145 14.94 35.97 -1.14
CA LEU A 145 14.88 36.85 0.05
C LEU A 145 16.25 37.45 0.37
N SER A 146 17.32 36.65 0.27
CA SER A 146 18.70 37.14 0.48
C SER A 146 19.06 38.22 -0.54
N ALA A 147 18.77 37.99 -1.83
CA ALA A 147 19.00 38.99 -2.88
C ALA A 147 18.18 40.27 -2.67
N THR A 148 16.95 40.15 -2.17
CA THR A 148 16.11 41.30 -1.81
C THR A 148 16.70 42.08 -0.64
N ASN A 149 17.15 41.39 0.42
CA ASN A 149 17.81 42.01 1.57
C ASN A 149 19.08 42.76 1.17
N GLU A 150 19.92 42.17 0.30
CA GLU A 150 21.11 42.83 -0.23
C GLU A 150 20.76 44.08 -1.05
N SER A 151 19.73 43.99 -1.89
CA SER A 151 19.25 45.14 -2.68
C SER A 151 18.77 46.28 -1.77
N VAL A 152 18.02 45.97 -0.72
CA VAL A 152 17.55 46.95 0.28
C VAL A 152 18.72 47.55 1.06
N SER A 153 19.69 46.74 1.46
CA SER A 153 20.90 47.19 2.14
C SER A 153 21.73 48.15 1.27
N SER A 154 21.88 47.82 -0.02
CA SER A 154 22.56 48.65 -1.01
C SER A 154 21.86 50.00 -1.25
N LEU A 155 20.52 49.98 -1.39
CA LEU A 155 19.72 51.20 -1.48
C LEU A 155 19.85 52.07 -0.22
N THR A 156 19.77 51.45 0.96
CA THR A 156 19.93 52.14 2.24
C THR A 156 21.31 52.79 2.34
N SER A 157 22.36 52.05 1.98
CA SER A 157 23.75 52.55 1.97
C SER A 157 23.91 53.72 0.99
N SER A 158 23.34 53.62 -0.22
CA SER A 158 23.39 54.67 -1.23
C SER A 158 22.63 55.93 -0.81
N LEU A 159 21.49 55.78 -0.12
CA LEU A 159 20.73 56.90 0.40
C LEU A 159 21.47 57.62 1.53
N VAL A 160 22.06 56.87 2.48
CA VAL A 160 22.88 57.43 3.56
C VAL A 160 24.11 58.13 3.01
N ALA A 161 24.75 57.55 2.00
CA ALA A 161 25.86 58.17 1.29
C ALA A 161 25.44 59.40 0.46
N GLY A 162 24.14 59.59 0.22
CA GLY A 162 23.60 60.63 -0.64
C GLY A 162 23.97 60.44 -2.11
N THR A 163 24.23 59.22 -2.58
CA THR A 163 24.69 58.97 -3.96
C THR A 163 23.55 58.63 -4.93
N VAL A 164 22.31 58.51 -4.44
CA VAL A 164 21.11 58.23 -5.24
C VAL A 164 20.03 59.27 -4.97
N GLY A 165 19.26 59.66 -6.00
CA GLY A 165 18.19 60.65 -5.92
C GLY A 165 18.48 61.95 -6.70
N LEU A 166 17.62 62.97 -6.56
CA LEU A 166 17.81 64.27 -7.22
C LEU A 166 18.88 65.13 -6.52
N VAL A 167 18.96 65.05 -5.20
CA VAL A 167 20.01 65.72 -4.42
C VAL A 167 21.07 64.66 -4.10
N GLN A 168 22.25 64.82 -4.67
CA GLN A 168 23.34 63.86 -4.50
C GLN A 168 24.60 64.53 -3.95
N GLN A 169 25.33 63.84 -3.09
CA GLN A 169 26.67 64.22 -2.68
C GLN A 169 27.69 63.48 -3.54
N THR A 170 28.40 64.22 -4.41
CA THR A 170 29.46 63.64 -5.25
C THR A 170 30.50 62.95 -4.37
N GLY A 171 30.87 61.70 -4.65
CA GLY A 171 31.88 60.98 -3.84
C GLY A 171 31.42 60.51 -2.46
N GLY A 172 30.13 60.65 -2.12
CA GLY A 172 29.56 60.15 -0.87
C GLY A 172 29.70 61.09 0.34
N THR A 173 29.41 60.56 1.53
CA THR A 173 29.34 61.33 2.77
C THR A 173 30.65 62.03 3.14
N GLY A 174 30.57 63.35 3.36
CA GLY A 174 31.56 64.10 4.14
C GLY A 174 32.65 64.86 3.37
N SER A 175 32.72 64.82 2.04
CA SER A 175 33.78 65.59 1.33
C SER A 175 33.46 66.11 -0.07
N GLY A 176 32.41 65.64 -0.77
CA GLY A 176 32.08 66.19 -2.09
C GLY A 176 30.91 67.15 -2.13
N ARG A 177 30.75 67.80 -3.28
CA ARG A 177 29.74 68.83 -3.54
C ARG A 177 28.35 68.20 -3.56
N ILE A 178 27.37 68.92 -3.02
CA ILE A 178 25.96 68.60 -3.19
C ILE A 178 25.52 69.09 -4.57
N MET A 179 24.98 68.19 -5.39
CA MET A 179 24.44 68.44 -6.71
C MET A 179 22.93 68.25 -6.67
N VAL A 180 22.18 69.12 -7.35
CA VAL A 180 20.72 68.99 -7.49
C VAL A 180 20.40 68.81 -8.96
N GLY A 181 19.84 67.66 -9.31
CA GLY A 181 19.43 67.33 -10.66
C GLY A 181 20.56 67.34 -11.70
N ALA A 182 21.84 67.30 -11.30
CA ALA A 182 22.96 67.43 -12.24
C ALA A 182 23.02 66.31 -13.30
N ASN A 183 22.51 65.12 -12.95
CA ASN A 183 22.43 63.95 -13.83
C ASN A 183 21.05 63.79 -14.48
N THR A 184 20.11 64.70 -14.20
CA THR A 184 18.74 64.68 -14.73
C THR A 184 18.47 65.98 -15.50
N GLY A 185 17.47 66.00 -16.38
CA GLY A 185 17.06 67.25 -17.03
C GLY A 185 16.43 68.25 -16.04
N GLY A 186 16.14 69.46 -16.53
CA GLY A 186 15.50 70.53 -15.77
C GLY A 186 16.30 71.83 -15.84
N THR A 187 15.63 72.95 -16.12
CA THR A 187 16.27 74.27 -16.28
C THR A 187 15.93 75.25 -15.16
N ALA A 188 15.03 74.86 -14.24
CA ALA A 188 14.61 75.66 -13.10
C ALA A 188 14.58 74.81 -11.83
N LEU A 189 15.02 75.41 -10.72
CA LEU A 189 14.85 74.88 -9.37
C LEU A 189 13.91 75.83 -8.63
N ASP A 190 12.66 75.42 -8.41
CA ASP A 190 11.72 76.16 -7.58
C ASP A 190 11.81 75.66 -6.13
N VAL A 191 12.07 76.59 -5.21
CA VAL A 191 12.11 76.34 -3.76
C VAL A 191 11.03 77.13 -3.02
N ALA A 192 10.07 77.75 -3.72
CA ALA A 192 8.95 78.42 -3.09
C ALA A 192 8.05 77.41 -2.35
N GLY A 193 7.50 77.80 -1.19
CA GLY A 193 6.48 77.04 -0.47
C GLY A 193 5.10 77.68 -0.59
N THR A 194 4.06 77.01 -0.11
CA THR A 194 2.69 77.56 -0.03
C THR A 194 2.59 78.81 0.86
N SER A 195 3.61 79.11 1.66
CA SER A 195 3.72 80.31 2.51
C SER A 195 4.65 81.40 1.94
N GLY A 196 5.03 81.33 0.66
CA GLY A 196 5.89 82.32 -0.01
C GLY A 196 7.34 81.86 -0.24
N PRO A 197 8.23 82.78 -0.70
CA PRO A 197 9.62 82.44 -1.04
C PRO A 197 10.42 81.96 0.19
N ARG A 198 11.27 80.94 0.00
CA ARG A 198 12.16 80.39 1.06
C ARG A 198 13.55 81.03 1.02
N GLN A 199 14.20 81.13 2.18
CA GLN A 199 15.61 81.51 2.29
C GLN A 199 16.52 80.30 2.07
N VAL A 200 17.54 80.44 1.23
CA VAL A 200 18.62 79.46 1.05
C VAL A 200 19.87 80.02 1.74
N GLU A 201 20.22 79.47 2.90
CA GLU A 201 21.33 79.97 3.72
C GLU A 201 22.57 79.06 3.62
N GLY A 202 23.75 79.68 3.48
CA GLY A 202 25.04 79.00 3.62
C GLY A 202 26.03 79.92 4.34
N ARG A 203 26.68 79.43 5.40
CA ARG A 203 27.75 80.18 6.10
C ARG A 203 29.13 79.69 5.66
N CYS A 204 29.93 80.59 5.08
CA CYS A 204 31.33 80.32 4.78
C CYS A 204 32.17 80.27 6.07
N ARG A 205 32.98 79.22 6.25
CA ARG A 205 34.19 79.29 7.09
C ARG A 205 35.33 79.82 6.22
N GLY A 206 35.96 80.90 6.67
CA GLY A 206 36.73 81.81 5.82
C GLY A 206 38.05 81.28 5.24
N HIS A 207 38.44 81.86 4.11
CA HIS A 207 39.65 82.67 4.04
C HIS A 207 39.59 83.64 2.84
N ARG A 208 39.69 84.94 3.15
CA ARG A 208 39.96 86.10 2.29
C ARG A 208 38.94 86.44 1.19
N ARG A 209 38.04 87.36 1.58
CA ARG A 209 37.45 88.47 0.80
C ARG A 209 37.27 88.23 -0.70
N HIS A 210 36.20 87.54 -1.10
CA HIS A 210 35.42 88.00 -2.25
C HIS A 210 33.93 87.84 -1.92
N ARG A 211 33.19 88.92 -2.22
CA ARG A 211 31.86 89.24 -1.71
C ARG A 211 30.84 88.15 -2.03
N CYS A 212 30.17 87.64 -1.00
CA CYS A 212 28.85 87.02 -1.13
C CYS A 212 27.85 87.83 -0.29
N GLY A 213 26.90 88.48 -0.99
CA GLY A 213 25.61 88.99 -0.51
C GLY A 213 25.54 89.73 0.84
N GLN A 214 25.56 91.06 0.81
CA GLN A 214 24.94 91.89 1.86
C GLN A 214 23.58 92.40 1.35
N PRO A 215 22.56 92.44 2.22
CA PRO A 215 22.03 93.75 2.57
C PRO A 215 21.82 93.97 4.09
N ALA A 216 22.04 95.23 4.48
CA ALA A 216 21.53 95.97 5.64
C ALA A 216 22.01 95.52 7.06
N ALA A 217 22.19 96.37 8.07
CA ALA A 217 21.68 97.72 8.30
C ALA A 217 22.57 98.52 9.28
N ALA A 218 22.35 99.83 9.28
CA ALA A 218 22.89 100.84 10.18
C ALA A 218 22.53 100.61 11.66
N ALA A 219 23.43 101.02 12.56
CA ALA A 219 23.10 101.32 13.95
C ALA A 219 24.02 102.43 14.49
N GLU A 220 23.53 103.65 14.32
CA GLU A 220 23.92 104.89 14.98
C GLU A 220 23.50 104.83 16.46
N ARG A 221 24.39 105.11 17.42
CA ARG A 221 24.01 105.56 18.77
C ARG A 221 25.02 106.54 19.32
N GLY A 222 24.59 107.80 19.41
CA GLY A 222 25.26 108.87 20.11
C GLY A 222 25.19 108.72 21.64
N ARG A 223 26.25 109.22 22.27
CA ARG A 223 26.37 109.81 23.61
C ARG A 223 25.26 110.85 23.87
N PRO A 224 24.93 111.24 25.13
CA PRO A 224 25.85 111.84 26.13
C PRO A 224 25.46 111.46 27.59
N ASP A 225 25.97 111.97 28.73
CA ASP A 225 26.78 113.13 29.10
C ASP A 225 27.24 112.98 30.58
N GLY A 226 28.25 113.75 31.00
CA GLY A 226 28.18 114.48 32.28
C GLY A 226 29.06 114.11 33.51
N ARG A 227 29.96 115.06 33.84
CA ARG A 227 30.64 115.41 35.13
C ARG A 227 31.98 114.72 35.41
N ASN A 228 33.05 115.35 35.92
CA ASN A 228 33.37 116.69 36.47
C ASN A 228 34.93 116.76 36.48
N ARG A 229 35.65 117.74 35.91
CA ARG A 229 35.96 119.13 36.35
C ARG A 229 37.17 119.27 37.31
N ARG A 230 38.06 120.23 36.94
CA ARG A 230 39.16 120.96 37.65
C ARG A 230 40.59 120.45 37.40
N GLU A 231 41.39 121.14 36.57
CA GLU A 231 42.11 122.43 36.75
C GLU A 231 43.36 122.34 37.65
N ARG A 232 44.56 122.49 37.07
CA ARG A 232 45.42 123.68 37.22
C ARG A 232 46.72 123.56 36.40
N SER A 233 47.05 124.72 35.80
CA SER A 233 48.35 125.31 35.42
C SER A 233 49.56 124.42 35.19
#